data_AF-A0A382YQ15-F1
#
_entry.id   AF-A0A382YQ15-F1
#
_cell.length_a   1.000
_cell.length_b   1.000
_cell.length_c   1.000
_cell.angle_alpha   90.00
_cell.angle_beta   90.00
_cell.angle_gamma   90.00
#
_symmetry.space_group_name_H-M   'P 1'
#
loop_
_entity.id
_entity.type
_entity.pdbx_description
1 polymer ?
#
loop_
_entity_poly.entity_id
_entity_poly.type
_entity_poly.pdbx_seq_one_letter_code
_entity_poly.pdbx_strand_id
1 'polypeptide(L)'
;LYIYEDQGDLWALIEWFEKDKLTHVEDDVYALPINGGLYHGEHLEFKRDPDGNATEVSIINGPIFKRRDVGASTAETFRIEPVKPMVELRKTALGAIPPSEDEEFLTSDLVELHDLDESIQYDIRYATTNNFMSAEFYTLAEAYMQRPAAEALVRAHRKLKEKGYGLLIHDAYRPWYVTKMFWDATPEDKKIFVANPANGSRHNRGCAIDLTLYDLKTGQVVEMVAGYDEMTDRSFPDYYGGTTVQRWHRKLLRDVMEAEGF
;
A
#
# COMPACT_ATOMS: atom_id res chain seq x y z
N LEU A 1 -4.39 -20.69 4.25
CA LEU A 1 -4.32 -20.36 5.69
C LEU A 1 -3.64 -19.01 5.87
N TYR A 2 -4.31 -18.05 6.51
CA TYR A 2 -3.63 -16.88 7.07
C TYR A 2 -3.58 -17.03 8.58
N ILE A 3 -2.43 -16.71 9.16
CA ILE A 3 -2.27 -16.49 10.59
C ILE A 3 -2.04 -15.01 10.78
N TYR A 4 -2.86 -14.37 11.61
CA TYR A 4 -2.80 -12.93 11.82
C TYR A 4 -3.17 -12.59 13.26
N GLU A 5 -2.62 -11.49 13.76
CA GLU A 5 -2.98 -10.95 15.07
C GLU A 5 -4.21 -10.05 14.89
N ASP A 6 -5.23 -10.22 15.73
CA ASP A 6 -6.41 -9.37 15.83
C ASP A 6 -6.76 -9.08 17.31
N GLN A 7 -6.68 -7.82 17.70
CA GLN A 7 -6.92 -7.31 19.06
C GLN A 7 -6.08 -7.98 20.16
N GLY A 8 -4.84 -8.32 19.87
CA GLY A 8 -3.89 -8.97 20.78
C GLY A 8 -4.01 -10.49 20.81
N ASP A 9 -5.00 -11.07 20.13
CA ASP A 9 -5.15 -12.51 19.98
C ASP A 9 -4.65 -12.98 18.61
N LEU A 10 -4.22 -14.23 18.51
CA LEU A 10 -3.87 -14.84 17.24
C LEU A 10 -5.11 -15.49 16.61
N TRP A 11 -5.27 -15.33 15.30
CA TRP A 11 -6.40 -15.85 14.55
C TRP A 11 -5.93 -16.63 13.31
N ALA A 12 -6.70 -17.64 12.93
CA ALA A 12 -6.57 -18.36 11.68
C ALA A 12 -7.73 -18.00 10.74
N LEU A 13 -7.41 -17.64 9.49
CA LEU A 13 -8.36 -17.60 8.39
C LEU A 13 -8.15 -18.83 7.51
N ILE A 14 -9.13 -19.73 7.50
CA ILE A 14 -9.10 -21.01 6.80
C ILE A 14 -10.13 -20.97 5.67
N GLU A 15 -9.74 -21.44 4.48
CA GLU A 15 -10.59 -21.45 3.26
C GLU A 15 -11.28 -20.11 2.94
N TRP A 16 -10.70 -18.98 3.34
CA TRP A 16 -11.20 -17.60 3.09
C TRP A 16 -12.49 -17.18 3.80
N PHE A 17 -13.17 -18.07 4.53
CA PHE A 17 -14.41 -17.73 5.25
C PHE A 17 -14.39 -18.10 6.74
N GLU A 18 -13.61 -19.11 7.15
CA GLU A 18 -13.59 -19.58 8.53
C GLU A 18 -12.58 -18.77 9.34
N LYS A 19 -13.03 -18.08 10.38
CA LYS A 19 -12.20 -17.26 11.27
C LYS A 19 -12.17 -17.86 12.66
N ASP A 20 -11.05 -18.47 13.00
CA ASP A 20 -10.86 -19.16 14.26
C ASP A 20 -9.92 -18.38 15.16
N LYS A 21 -10.42 -17.98 16.35
CA LYS A 21 -9.56 -17.44 17.40
C LYS A 21 -8.72 -18.58 17.98
N LEU A 22 -7.41 -18.39 18.00
CA LEU A 22 -6.46 -19.36 18.52
C LEU A 22 -6.23 -19.10 20.01
N THR A 23 -6.24 -20.16 20.80
CA THR A 23 -5.93 -20.10 22.23
C THR A 23 -4.53 -20.62 22.46
N HIS A 24 -3.65 -19.81 23.05
CA HIS A 24 -2.30 -20.29 23.41
C HIS A 24 -2.40 -21.44 24.41
N VAL A 25 -1.61 -22.50 24.20
CA VAL A 25 -1.58 -23.69 25.06
C VAL A 25 -0.26 -23.74 25.80
N GLU A 26 0.84 -23.94 25.07
CA GLU A 26 2.20 -23.97 25.58
C GLU A 26 3.17 -23.67 24.43
N ASP A 27 4.32 -23.07 24.73
CA ASP A 27 5.37 -22.77 23.74
C ASP A 27 4.80 -22.18 22.43
N ASP A 28 5.02 -22.87 21.31
CA ASP A 28 4.53 -22.52 19.97
C ASP A 28 3.26 -23.28 19.57
N VAL A 29 2.52 -23.80 20.55
CA VAL A 29 1.29 -24.58 20.36
C VAL A 29 0.05 -23.73 20.70
N TYR A 30 -0.92 -23.74 19.79
CA TYR A 30 -2.19 -23.03 19.91
C TYR A 30 -3.35 -23.96 19.58
N ALA A 31 -4.44 -23.89 20.34
CA ALA A 31 -5.65 -24.65 20.09
C ALA A 31 -6.62 -23.90 19.17
N LEU A 32 -7.23 -24.61 18.23
CA LEU A 32 -8.40 -24.18 17.48
C LEU A 32 -9.67 -24.33 18.35
N PRO A 33 -10.76 -23.60 18.04
CA PRO A 33 -12.00 -23.70 18.79
C PRO A 33 -12.53 -25.14 18.92
N ILE A 34 -12.97 -25.52 20.12
CA ILE A 34 -13.54 -26.87 20.35
C ILE A 34 -14.96 -26.98 19.75
N ASN A 35 -15.69 -25.87 19.72
CA ASN A 35 -17.07 -25.81 19.23
C ASN A 35 -17.13 -25.01 17.93
N GLY A 36 -17.07 -25.70 16.78
CA GLY A 36 -17.10 -25.09 15.45
C GLY A 36 -15.72 -25.05 14.78
N GLY A 37 -15.67 -24.58 13.53
CA GLY A 37 -14.46 -24.61 12.71
C GLY A 37 -14.24 -25.93 11.97
N LEU A 38 -13.46 -25.87 10.89
CA LEU A 38 -13.14 -27.03 10.04
C LEU A 38 -12.22 -28.05 10.74
N TYR A 39 -11.45 -27.60 11.73
CA TYR A 39 -10.44 -28.37 12.45
C TYR A 39 -10.69 -28.29 13.97
N HIS A 40 -11.95 -28.44 14.38
CA HIS A 40 -12.38 -28.19 15.75
C HIS A 40 -11.59 -29.02 16.79
N GLY A 41 -11.08 -28.36 17.83
CA GLY A 41 -10.33 -29.00 18.91
C GLY A 41 -8.93 -29.51 18.52
N GLU A 42 -8.51 -29.34 17.26
CA GLU A 42 -7.13 -29.60 16.85
C GLU A 42 -6.19 -28.51 17.37
N HIS A 43 -4.89 -28.81 17.32
CA HIS A 43 -3.83 -27.90 17.72
C HIS A 43 -2.98 -27.52 16.51
N LEU A 44 -2.50 -26.28 16.53
CA LEU A 44 -1.52 -25.72 15.62
C LEU A 44 -0.16 -25.64 16.33
N GLU A 45 0.89 -26.13 15.68
CA GLU A 45 2.26 -25.99 16.15
C GLU A 45 3.04 -25.09 15.19
N PHE A 46 3.61 -24.01 15.69
CA PHE A 46 4.47 -23.11 14.93
C PHE A 46 5.92 -23.58 15.01
N LYS A 47 6.66 -23.41 13.91
CA LYS A 47 8.12 -23.45 13.95
C LYS A 47 8.69 -22.09 13.65
N ARG A 48 9.76 -21.74 14.35
CA ARG A 48 10.46 -20.46 14.22
C ARG A 48 11.89 -20.62 13.77
N ASP A 49 12.40 -19.61 13.09
CA ASP A 49 13.84 -19.45 12.88
C ASP A 49 14.54 -18.93 14.15
N PRO A 50 15.89 -18.86 14.17
CA PRO A 50 16.63 -18.34 15.34
C PRO A 50 16.33 -16.88 15.71
N ASP A 51 15.78 -16.10 14.77
CA ASP A 51 15.38 -14.71 14.99
C ASP A 51 13.95 -14.61 15.58
N GLY A 52 13.29 -15.75 15.80
CA GLY A 52 11.95 -15.85 16.39
C GLY A 52 10.81 -15.67 15.39
N ASN A 53 11.10 -15.59 14.08
CA ASN A 53 10.08 -15.49 13.06
C ASN A 53 9.45 -16.85 12.79
N ALA A 54 8.11 -16.92 12.77
CA ALA A 54 7.43 -18.11 12.30
C ALA A 54 7.81 -18.41 10.84
N THR A 55 8.20 -19.65 10.55
CA THR A 55 8.58 -20.14 9.21
C THR A 55 7.58 -21.16 8.67
N GLU A 56 6.88 -21.87 9.54
CA GLU A 56 5.76 -22.74 9.19
C GLU A 56 4.80 -22.89 10.38
N VAL A 57 3.57 -23.32 10.08
CA VAL A 57 2.61 -23.80 11.06
C VAL A 57 2.01 -25.12 10.57
N SER A 58 1.88 -26.09 11.46
CA SER A 58 1.27 -27.39 11.18
C SER A 58 0.03 -27.57 12.03
N ILE A 59 -0.99 -28.25 11.49
CA ILE A 59 -1.99 -28.89 12.34
C ILE A 59 -1.32 -30.17 12.88
N ILE A 60 -1.39 -30.43 14.20
CA ILE A 60 -0.78 -31.62 14.79
C ILE A 60 -1.35 -32.88 14.12
N ASN A 61 -0.48 -33.75 13.60
CA ASN A 61 -0.84 -34.91 12.75
C ASN A 61 -1.58 -34.59 11.43
N GLY A 62 -1.55 -33.32 10.99
CA GLY A 62 -2.24 -32.82 9.81
C GLY A 62 -1.30 -32.15 8.79
N PRO A 63 -1.84 -31.27 7.92
CA PRO A 63 -1.05 -30.57 6.92
C PRO A 63 -0.06 -29.56 7.53
N ILE A 64 1.06 -29.35 6.82
CA ILE A 64 2.06 -28.33 7.13
C ILE A 64 1.88 -27.16 6.15
N PHE A 65 1.79 -25.95 6.69
CA PHE A 65 1.69 -24.71 5.94
C PHE A 65 2.97 -23.91 6.13
N LYS A 66 3.80 -23.86 5.09
CA LYS A 66 5.00 -23.02 5.08
C LYS A 66 4.62 -21.55 4.95
N ARG A 67 5.36 -20.67 5.63
CA ARG A 67 5.21 -19.24 5.46
C ARG A 67 5.52 -18.87 4.01
N ARG A 68 4.57 -18.17 3.40
CA ARG A 68 4.73 -17.64 2.04
C ARG A 68 5.78 -16.53 2.06
N ASP A 69 6.81 -16.67 1.22
CA ASP A 69 7.65 -15.55 0.87
C ASP A 69 6.87 -14.61 -0.06
N VAL A 70 6.67 -13.38 0.39
CA VAL A 70 5.94 -12.34 -0.36
C VAL A 70 6.88 -11.53 -1.26
N GLY A 71 8.20 -11.74 -1.18
CA GLY A 71 9.19 -11.04 -1.99
C GLY A 71 9.30 -9.53 -1.70
N ALA A 72 8.79 -9.08 -0.54
CA ALA A 72 8.72 -7.67 -0.18
C ALA A 72 8.83 -7.45 1.33
N SER A 73 9.49 -6.36 1.73
CA SER A 73 9.63 -5.88 3.11
C SER A 73 9.00 -4.50 3.23
N THR A 74 8.36 -4.21 4.36
CA THR A 74 7.90 -2.85 4.72
C THR A 74 9.03 -1.96 5.21
N ALA A 75 10.18 -2.53 5.56
CA ALA A 75 11.36 -1.79 6.03
C ALA A 75 12.20 -1.20 4.89
N GLU A 76 11.99 -1.67 3.66
CA GLU A 76 12.74 -1.24 2.48
C GLU A 76 11.77 -0.84 1.37
N THR A 77 12.24 -0.02 0.43
CA THR A 77 11.46 0.28 -0.76
C THR A 77 11.42 -0.93 -1.67
N PHE A 78 10.20 -1.39 -1.99
CA PHE A 78 9.96 -2.42 -2.99
C PHE A 78 10.58 -2.02 -4.33
N ARG A 79 11.18 -2.97 -5.05
CA ARG A 79 11.81 -2.73 -6.35
C ARG A 79 11.47 -3.84 -7.32
N ILE A 80 11.34 -3.47 -8.59
CA ILE A 80 11.27 -4.41 -9.71
C ILE A 80 12.58 -4.34 -10.51
N GLU A 81 12.86 -5.39 -11.26
CA GLU A 81 13.77 -5.30 -12.41
C GLU A 81 12.94 -4.84 -13.63
N PRO A 82 13.19 -3.64 -14.18
CA PRO A 82 12.48 -3.17 -15.36
C PRO A 82 12.68 -4.13 -16.54
N VAL A 83 11.62 -4.43 -17.30
CA VAL A 83 11.72 -5.33 -18.46
C VAL A 83 12.54 -4.74 -19.62
N LYS A 84 12.88 -3.45 -19.55
CA LYS A 84 13.68 -2.71 -20.53
C LYS A 84 14.60 -1.69 -19.84
N PRO A 85 15.72 -1.29 -20.46
CA PRO A 85 16.59 -0.26 -19.92
C PRO A 85 15.88 1.09 -19.77
N MET A 86 16.17 1.81 -18.67
CA MET A 86 15.57 3.11 -18.35
C MET A 86 15.69 4.16 -19.46
N VAL A 87 16.82 4.16 -20.18
CA VAL A 87 17.06 5.09 -21.30
C VAL A 87 16.09 4.83 -22.47
N GLU A 88 15.83 3.56 -22.78
CA GLU A 88 14.87 3.17 -23.83
C GLU A 88 13.44 3.52 -23.42
N LEU A 89 13.08 3.20 -22.17
CA LEU A 89 11.77 3.50 -21.60
C LEU A 89 11.47 5.00 -21.67
N ARG A 90 12.40 5.84 -21.21
CA ARG A 90 12.24 7.30 -21.21
C ARG A 90 12.12 7.85 -22.63
N LYS A 91 12.98 7.41 -23.55
CA LYS A 91 12.92 7.83 -24.96
C LYS A 91 11.57 7.46 -25.59
N THR A 92 11.09 6.24 -25.36
CA THR A 92 9.83 5.76 -25.91
C THR A 92 8.64 6.52 -25.33
N ALA A 93 8.64 6.79 -24.03
CA ALA A 93 7.54 7.49 -23.37
C ALA A 93 7.46 8.97 -23.76
N LEU A 94 8.61 9.67 -23.85
CA LEU A 94 8.65 11.08 -24.28
C LEU A 94 8.29 11.27 -25.76
N GLY A 95 8.53 10.26 -26.60
CA GLY A 95 8.15 10.29 -28.02
C GLY A 95 6.70 9.86 -28.28
N ALA A 96 5.96 9.43 -27.25
CA ALA A 96 4.58 8.99 -27.37
C ALA A 96 3.60 10.14 -27.10
N ILE A 97 2.41 10.02 -27.69
CA ILE A 97 1.32 10.97 -27.51
C ILE A 97 0.32 10.34 -26.54
N PRO A 98 -0.13 11.06 -25.49
CA PRO A 98 -1.22 10.61 -24.63
C PRO A 98 -2.48 10.25 -25.45
N PRO A 99 -3.30 9.29 -25.00
CA PRO A 99 -4.55 8.97 -25.68
C PRO A 99 -5.44 10.21 -25.78
N SER A 100 -6.18 10.35 -26.88
CA SER A 100 -7.24 11.36 -26.98
C SER A 100 -8.38 10.94 -26.06
N GLU A 101 -8.89 11.87 -25.28
CA GLU A 101 -10.05 11.66 -24.42
C GLU A 101 -11.17 12.57 -24.95
N ASP A 102 -12.21 11.97 -25.53
CA ASP A 102 -13.33 12.69 -26.16
C ASP A 102 -14.42 13.01 -25.11
N GLU A 103 -14.01 13.59 -23.99
CA GLU A 103 -14.89 13.98 -22.87
C GLU A 103 -14.82 15.49 -22.59
N GLU A 104 -15.88 16.04 -22.02
CA GLU A 104 -15.93 17.44 -21.60
C GLU A 104 -15.22 17.61 -20.25
N PHE A 105 -13.92 17.91 -20.31
CA PHE A 105 -13.13 18.17 -19.10
C PHE A 105 -13.36 19.58 -18.55
N LEU A 106 -13.34 19.67 -17.23
CA LEU A 106 -13.21 20.95 -16.54
C LEU A 106 -11.89 21.62 -16.93
N THR A 107 -11.85 22.95 -16.87
CA THR A 107 -10.59 23.69 -17.02
C THR A 107 -9.65 23.29 -15.89
N SER A 108 -8.40 22.98 -16.24
CA SER A 108 -7.39 22.58 -15.26
C SER A 108 -7.06 23.74 -14.31
N ASP A 109 -7.12 23.47 -13.01
CA ASP A 109 -6.76 24.39 -11.93
C ASP A 109 -5.94 23.59 -10.91
N LEU A 110 -4.70 23.30 -11.30
CA LEU A 110 -3.74 22.61 -10.45
C LEU A 110 -3.15 23.58 -9.43
N VAL A 111 -3.18 23.18 -8.16
CA VAL A 111 -2.60 23.91 -7.04
C VAL A 111 -1.61 23.03 -6.29
N GLU A 112 -0.57 23.66 -5.76
CA GLU A 112 0.42 23.02 -4.89
C GLU A 112 -0.19 22.87 -3.48
N LEU A 113 -0.02 21.71 -2.81
CA LEU A 113 -0.69 21.47 -1.52
C LEU A 113 -0.14 22.33 -0.37
N HIS A 114 1.14 22.68 -0.36
CA HIS A 114 1.75 23.57 0.64
C HIS A 114 1.22 24.99 0.55
N ASP A 115 0.77 25.46 -0.62
CA ASP A 115 0.05 26.74 -0.72
C ASP A 115 -1.27 26.73 0.08
N LEU A 116 -1.83 25.55 0.37
CA LEU A 116 -3.08 25.38 1.13
C LEU A 116 -2.87 24.95 2.59
N ASP A 117 -1.87 24.09 2.86
CA ASP A 117 -1.47 23.66 4.20
C ASP A 117 0.00 23.19 4.22
N GLU A 118 0.91 24.10 4.61
CA GLU A 118 2.37 23.86 4.71
C GLU A 118 2.77 22.74 5.70
N SER A 119 1.85 22.25 6.53
CA SER A 119 2.17 21.17 7.50
C SER A 119 1.96 19.75 6.93
N ILE A 120 1.45 19.64 5.71
CA ILE A 120 1.46 18.38 4.97
C ILE A 120 2.93 18.05 4.67
N GLN A 121 3.38 16.84 5.00
CA GLN A 121 4.77 16.46 4.72
C GLN A 121 4.88 15.82 3.35
N TYR A 122 6.03 15.99 2.71
CA TYR A 122 6.33 15.38 1.42
C TYR A 122 7.50 14.40 1.53
N ASP A 123 7.34 13.30 0.81
CA ASP A 123 8.37 12.36 0.44
C ASP A 123 8.04 11.94 -1.00
N ILE A 124 8.19 12.88 -1.95
CA ILE A 124 7.81 12.70 -3.36
C ILE A 124 8.75 11.69 -4.00
N ARG A 125 8.32 10.42 -4.00
CA ARG A 125 9.15 9.25 -4.29
C ARG A 125 9.74 9.27 -5.69
N TYR A 126 8.98 9.80 -6.64
CA TYR A 126 9.39 9.90 -8.04
C TYR A 126 10.25 11.11 -8.37
N ALA A 127 10.49 12.02 -7.41
CA ALA A 127 11.53 13.05 -7.51
C ALA A 127 12.91 12.56 -7.00
N THR A 128 13.00 11.29 -6.56
CA THR A 128 14.23 10.66 -6.06
C THR A 128 14.42 9.28 -6.70
N THR A 129 15.48 8.57 -6.34
CA THR A 129 15.67 7.15 -6.70
C THR A 129 15.02 6.18 -5.70
N ASN A 130 14.32 6.69 -4.68
CA ASN A 130 13.71 5.88 -3.63
C ASN A 130 12.31 5.37 -4.04
N ASN A 131 12.22 4.68 -5.17
CA ASN A 131 10.98 4.13 -5.72
C ASN A 131 11.21 2.76 -6.39
N PHE A 132 10.13 2.14 -6.87
CA PHE A 132 10.16 0.78 -7.40
C PHE A 132 11.03 0.57 -8.65
N MET A 133 11.37 1.65 -9.37
CA MET A 133 12.24 1.62 -10.55
C MET A 133 13.65 2.17 -10.28
N SER A 134 13.93 2.61 -9.06
CA SER A 134 15.22 3.18 -8.65
C SER A 134 15.71 4.34 -9.54
N ALA A 135 14.79 5.17 -10.04
CA ALA A 135 15.10 6.24 -10.97
C ALA A 135 14.28 7.51 -10.69
N GLU A 136 14.83 8.68 -11.02
CA GLU A 136 14.13 9.96 -10.91
C GLU A 136 13.24 10.21 -12.13
N PHE A 137 11.98 10.57 -11.91
CA PHE A 137 11.01 10.89 -12.95
C PHE A 137 10.61 12.37 -12.92
N TYR A 138 10.59 12.99 -11.75
CA TYR A 138 10.24 14.39 -11.57
C TYR A 138 11.48 15.24 -11.34
N THR A 139 11.43 16.48 -11.80
CA THR A 139 12.45 17.50 -11.52
C THR A 139 12.15 18.32 -10.28
N LEU A 140 10.91 18.25 -9.78
CA LEU A 140 10.41 18.98 -8.61
C LEU A 140 9.81 17.98 -7.62
N ALA A 141 10.11 18.17 -6.33
CA ALA A 141 9.54 17.39 -5.23
C ALA A 141 8.31 18.12 -4.65
N GLU A 142 7.35 18.41 -5.52
CA GLU A 142 6.12 19.16 -5.23
C GLU A 142 4.89 18.29 -5.52
N ALA A 143 3.77 18.59 -4.88
CA ALA A 143 2.53 17.84 -5.03
C ALA A 143 1.41 18.75 -5.55
N TYR A 144 1.11 18.62 -6.85
CA TYR A 144 0.02 19.35 -7.49
C TYR A 144 -1.24 18.50 -7.59
N MET A 145 -2.39 19.10 -7.31
CA MET A 145 -3.72 18.47 -7.46
C MET A 145 -4.72 19.48 -8.03
N GLN A 146 -5.80 19.00 -8.64
CA GLN A 146 -6.94 19.86 -8.97
C GLN A 146 -7.47 20.49 -7.68
N ARG A 147 -7.73 21.81 -7.69
CA ARG A 147 -8.13 22.57 -6.50
C ARG A 147 -9.22 21.90 -5.66
N PRO A 148 -10.33 21.37 -6.22
CA PRO A 148 -11.34 20.71 -5.40
C PRO A 148 -10.82 19.48 -4.64
N ALA A 149 -9.94 18.69 -5.27
CA ALA A 149 -9.32 17.52 -4.64
C ALA A 149 -8.27 17.94 -3.60
N ALA A 150 -7.49 18.99 -3.88
CA ALA A 150 -6.54 19.57 -2.93
C ALA A 150 -7.23 20.08 -1.66
N GLU A 151 -8.33 20.82 -1.80
CA GLU A 151 -9.13 21.31 -0.68
C GLU A 151 -9.76 20.16 0.11
N ALA A 152 -10.19 19.08 -0.55
CA ALA A 152 -10.66 17.86 0.11
C ALA A 152 -9.56 17.18 0.92
N LEU A 153 -8.35 17.08 0.37
CA LEU A 153 -7.19 16.53 1.07
C LEU A 153 -6.85 17.33 2.34
N VAL A 154 -6.92 18.67 2.26
CA VAL A 154 -6.68 19.54 3.43
C VAL A 154 -7.72 19.31 4.53
N ARG A 155 -8.99 19.06 4.18
CA ARG A 155 -10.02 18.69 5.16
C ARG A 155 -9.73 17.32 5.79
N ALA A 156 -9.31 16.34 5.00
CA ALA A 156 -8.90 15.02 5.49
C ALA A 156 -7.69 15.12 6.44
N HIS A 157 -6.67 15.89 6.07
CA HIS A 157 -5.49 16.17 6.90
C HIS A 157 -5.87 16.79 8.24
N ARG A 158 -6.78 17.77 8.26
CA ARG A 158 -7.29 18.38 9.51
C ARG A 158 -7.98 17.35 10.42
N LYS A 159 -8.82 16.48 9.86
CA LYS A 159 -9.48 15.39 10.61
C LYS A 159 -8.47 14.38 11.17
N LEU A 160 -7.39 14.10 10.45
CA LEU A 160 -6.32 13.22 10.93
C LEU A 160 -5.50 13.88 12.05
N LYS A 161 -5.25 15.19 11.97
CA LYS A 161 -4.54 15.93 13.02
C LYS A 161 -5.24 15.84 14.37
N GLU A 162 -6.58 15.91 14.38
CA GLU A 162 -7.38 15.71 15.60
C GLU A 162 -7.19 14.32 16.23
N LYS A 163 -6.71 13.34 15.45
CA LYS A 163 -6.42 11.96 15.87
C LYS A 163 -4.93 11.72 16.14
N GLY A 164 -4.10 12.76 16.07
CA GLY A 164 -2.65 12.64 16.31
C GLY A 164 -1.83 12.25 15.08
N TYR A 165 -2.41 12.30 13.87
CA TYR A 165 -1.71 11.94 12.63
C TYR A 165 -1.64 13.10 11.63
N GLY A 166 -0.56 13.16 10.86
CA GLY A 166 -0.46 14.01 9.67
C GLY A 166 -0.31 13.17 8.41
N LEU A 167 -0.52 13.79 7.24
CA LEU A 167 -0.30 13.17 5.94
C LEU A 167 1.14 13.36 5.45
N LEU A 168 1.72 12.27 4.94
CA LEU A 168 2.96 12.25 4.17
C LEU A 168 2.62 11.87 2.72
N ILE A 169 2.93 12.74 1.76
CA ILE A 169 2.58 12.56 0.34
C ILE A 169 3.74 11.91 -0.41
N HIS A 170 3.43 10.87 -1.19
CA HIS A 170 4.39 10.15 -2.04
C HIS A 170 4.27 10.50 -3.52
N ASP A 171 3.05 10.71 -4.02
CA ASP A 171 2.80 11.16 -5.39
C ASP A 171 1.44 11.83 -5.53
N ALA A 172 1.33 12.79 -6.46
CA ALA A 172 0.11 13.54 -6.75
C ALA A 172 -0.10 13.60 -8.27
N TYR A 173 -0.12 14.80 -8.87
CA TYR A 173 -0.07 14.92 -10.32
C TYR A 173 1.16 14.21 -10.90
N ARG A 174 0.91 13.28 -11.82
CA ARG A 174 1.92 12.51 -12.54
C ARG A 174 1.82 12.81 -14.03
N PRO A 175 2.87 13.33 -14.69
CA PRO A 175 2.87 13.47 -16.15
C PRO A 175 2.61 12.13 -16.85
N TRP A 176 1.82 12.14 -17.92
CA TRP A 176 1.39 10.89 -18.59
C TRP A 176 2.56 10.00 -19.05
N TYR A 177 3.66 10.60 -19.52
CA TYR A 177 4.83 9.82 -19.95
C TYR A 177 5.40 8.95 -18.81
N VAL A 178 5.28 9.37 -17.55
CA VAL A 178 5.71 8.58 -16.39
C VAL A 178 4.80 7.36 -16.20
N THR A 179 3.48 7.52 -16.39
CA THR A 179 2.53 6.38 -16.40
C THR A 179 2.88 5.39 -17.51
N LYS A 180 3.22 5.88 -18.69
CA LYS A 180 3.71 5.04 -19.79
C LYS A 180 5.01 4.32 -19.44
N MET A 181 5.97 5.00 -18.82
CA MET A 181 7.22 4.37 -18.37
C MET A 181 6.95 3.27 -17.34
N PHE A 182 6.08 3.51 -16.36
CA PHE A 182 5.72 2.51 -15.35
C PHE A 182 5.13 1.27 -16.00
N TRP A 183 4.17 1.45 -16.91
CA TRP A 183 3.55 0.34 -17.62
C TRP A 183 4.52 -0.45 -18.50
N ASP A 184 5.35 0.25 -19.28
CA ASP A 184 6.30 -0.38 -20.20
C ASP A 184 7.48 -1.06 -19.47
N ALA A 185 7.77 -0.64 -18.23
CA ALA A 185 8.82 -1.21 -17.39
C ALA A 185 8.35 -2.40 -16.54
N THR A 186 7.07 -2.45 -16.20
CA THR A 186 6.54 -3.40 -15.22
C THR A 186 6.34 -4.79 -15.84
N PRO A 187 6.87 -5.86 -15.22
CA PRO A 187 6.58 -7.24 -15.60
C PRO A 187 5.08 -7.54 -15.69
N GLU A 188 4.69 -8.43 -16.61
CA GLU A 188 3.27 -8.69 -16.91
C GLU A 188 2.45 -9.13 -15.67
N ASP A 189 3.05 -9.93 -14.79
CA ASP A 189 2.43 -10.41 -13.55
C ASP A 189 2.14 -9.30 -12.52
N LYS A 190 2.75 -8.11 -12.70
CA LYS A 190 2.61 -6.95 -11.80
C LYS A 190 1.85 -5.79 -12.42
N LYS A 191 1.42 -5.90 -13.68
CA LYS A 191 0.71 -4.81 -14.37
C LYS A 191 -0.61 -4.41 -13.72
N ILE A 192 -1.20 -5.27 -12.90
CA ILE A 192 -2.39 -4.95 -12.11
C ILE A 192 -2.17 -3.79 -11.13
N PHE A 193 -0.92 -3.48 -10.75
CA PHE A 193 -0.56 -2.41 -9.82
C PHE A 193 -0.22 -1.08 -10.52
N VAL A 194 -0.16 -1.05 -11.86
CA VAL A 194 0.16 0.17 -12.62
C VAL A 194 -0.95 0.48 -13.62
N ALA A 195 -1.27 1.77 -13.77
CA ALA A 195 -2.32 2.19 -14.70
C ALA A 195 -1.91 1.93 -16.16
N ASN A 196 -2.85 1.41 -16.96
CA ASN A 196 -2.64 1.25 -18.39
C ASN A 196 -2.65 2.64 -19.07
N PRO A 197 -1.54 3.07 -19.70
CA PRO A 197 -1.42 4.40 -20.28
C PRO A 197 -2.42 4.66 -21.41
N ALA A 198 -2.97 3.61 -22.03
CA ALA A 198 -4.02 3.74 -23.05
C ALA A 198 -5.31 4.36 -22.50
N ASN A 199 -5.56 4.26 -21.18
CA ASN A 199 -6.72 4.84 -20.50
C ASN A 199 -6.35 6.11 -19.70
N GLY A 200 -5.07 6.49 -19.72
CA GLY A 200 -4.49 7.44 -18.77
C GLY A 200 -4.53 6.95 -17.31
N SER A 201 -4.30 7.88 -16.39
CA SER A 201 -4.35 7.66 -14.93
C SER A 201 -5.08 8.82 -14.25
N ARG A 202 -5.74 8.55 -13.11
CA ARG A 202 -6.31 9.62 -12.27
C ARG A 202 -5.22 10.59 -11.79
N HIS A 203 -3.98 10.12 -11.64
CA HIS A 203 -2.82 11.00 -11.38
C HIS A 203 -2.52 11.95 -12.54
N ASN A 204 -2.71 11.53 -13.81
CA ASN A 204 -2.48 12.43 -14.97
C ASN A 204 -3.50 13.57 -15.02
N ARG A 205 -4.65 13.40 -14.35
CA ARG A 205 -5.73 14.39 -14.28
C ARG A 205 -5.63 15.28 -13.04
N GLY A 206 -4.66 15.03 -12.15
CA GLY A 206 -4.51 15.75 -10.87
C GLY A 206 -5.57 15.39 -9.83
N CYS A 207 -6.22 14.23 -9.98
CA CYS A 207 -7.35 13.79 -9.14
C CYS A 207 -7.03 12.50 -8.35
N ALA A 208 -5.76 12.22 -8.12
CA ALA A 208 -5.30 11.11 -7.30
C ALA A 208 -4.10 11.54 -6.45
N ILE A 209 -3.91 10.82 -5.35
CA ILE A 209 -2.89 11.08 -4.35
C ILE A 209 -2.45 9.74 -3.77
N ASP A 210 -1.15 9.52 -3.72
CA ASP A 210 -0.51 8.43 -2.99
C ASP A 210 0.07 8.99 -1.71
N LEU A 211 -0.28 8.42 -0.56
CA LEU A 211 0.08 8.98 0.74
C LEU A 211 0.11 7.91 1.85
N THR A 212 0.68 8.30 2.98
CA THR A 212 0.61 7.55 4.24
C THR A 212 0.40 8.51 5.42
N LEU A 213 0.32 7.96 6.62
CA LEU A 213 0.26 8.71 7.87
C LEU A 213 1.67 8.89 8.46
N TYR A 214 1.88 9.96 9.20
CA TYR A 214 2.94 10.08 10.20
C TYR A 214 2.35 10.45 11.56
N ASP A 215 2.97 9.99 12.65
CA ASP A 215 2.55 10.31 14.00
C ASP A 215 3.03 11.73 14.38
N LEU A 216 2.11 12.60 14.81
CA LEU A 216 2.42 14.00 15.12
C LEU A 216 3.29 14.15 16.38
N LYS A 217 3.26 13.18 17.29
CA LYS A 217 4.01 13.24 18.55
C LYS A 217 5.44 12.79 18.35
N THR A 218 5.67 11.74 17.58
CA THR A 218 7.01 11.17 17.34
C THR A 218 7.66 11.68 16.06
N GLY A 219 6.87 12.20 15.12
CA GLY A 219 7.32 12.56 13.77
C GLY A 219 7.63 11.35 12.88
N GLN A 220 7.34 10.13 13.34
CA GLN A 220 7.66 8.91 12.60
C GLN A 220 6.57 8.56 11.60
N VAL A 221 6.98 8.09 10.43
CA VAL A 221 6.06 7.53 9.43
C VAL A 221 5.40 6.28 10.00
N VAL A 222 4.08 6.19 9.84
CA VAL A 222 3.30 5.04 10.27
C VAL A 222 3.58 3.88 9.32
N GLU A 223 4.00 2.75 9.89
CA GLU A 223 4.15 1.52 9.12
C GLU A 223 2.77 0.96 8.75
N MET A 224 2.54 0.77 7.45
CA MET A 224 1.33 0.16 6.90
C MET A 224 1.55 -1.34 6.68
N VAL A 225 0.47 -2.10 6.39
CA VAL A 225 0.59 -3.55 6.14
C VAL A 225 1.41 -3.88 4.87
N ALA A 226 1.58 -2.94 3.95
CA ALA A 226 2.46 -3.02 2.78
C ALA A 226 3.28 -1.74 2.63
N GLY A 227 4.45 -1.84 2.00
CA GLY A 227 5.25 -0.67 1.62
C GLY A 227 4.62 0.12 0.47
N TYR A 228 5.06 1.36 0.27
CA TYR A 228 4.67 2.15 -0.91
C TYR A 228 5.17 1.49 -2.20
N ASP A 229 4.33 1.50 -3.24
CA ASP A 229 4.53 0.80 -4.53
C ASP A 229 4.84 -0.71 -4.42
N GLU A 230 4.53 -1.34 -3.29
CA GLU A 230 4.67 -2.79 -3.14
C GLU A 230 3.68 -3.50 -4.08
N MET A 231 4.19 -4.28 -5.03
CA MET A 231 3.38 -4.99 -6.03
C MET A 231 3.06 -6.42 -5.57
N THR A 232 2.48 -6.56 -4.38
CA THR A 232 2.07 -7.84 -3.78
C THR A 232 0.65 -7.77 -3.24
N ASP A 233 0.09 -8.93 -2.87
CA ASP A 233 -1.25 -9.00 -2.27
C ASP A 233 -1.41 -8.14 -1.01
N ARG A 234 -0.31 -7.84 -0.29
CA ARG A 234 -0.35 -7.04 0.94
C ARG A 234 -0.88 -5.63 0.68
N SER A 235 -0.72 -5.13 -0.54
CA SER A 235 -1.14 -3.78 -0.95
C SER A 235 -2.65 -3.66 -1.17
N PHE A 236 -3.37 -4.78 -1.29
CA PHE A 236 -4.83 -4.72 -1.40
C PHE A 236 -5.45 -4.22 -0.08
N PRO A 237 -6.47 -3.33 -0.13
CA PRO A 237 -7.07 -2.75 1.05
C PRO A 237 -7.56 -3.78 2.07
N ASP A 238 -8.12 -4.89 1.59
CA ASP A 238 -8.76 -5.92 2.41
C ASP A 238 -7.83 -7.11 2.71
N TYR A 239 -6.52 -6.95 2.54
CA TYR A 239 -5.54 -7.97 2.92
C TYR A 239 -5.61 -8.28 4.42
N TYR A 240 -5.77 -9.56 4.77
CA TYR A 240 -5.99 -10.00 6.16
C TYR A 240 -4.75 -9.99 7.05
N GLY A 241 -3.56 -10.07 6.47
CA GLY A 241 -2.32 -10.11 7.25
C GLY A 241 -1.91 -8.76 7.85
N GLY A 242 -0.71 -8.71 8.41
CA GLY A 242 -0.23 -7.57 9.20
C GLY A 242 -0.75 -7.60 10.64
N THR A 243 -0.37 -6.59 11.43
CA THR A 243 -0.86 -6.41 12.80
C THR A 243 -2.21 -5.70 12.82
N THR A 244 -2.95 -5.83 13.91
CA THR A 244 -4.17 -5.05 14.19
C THR A 244 -3.94 -3.56 14.00
N VAL A 245 -2.80 -3.06 14.50
CA VAL A 245 -2.45 -1.64 14.43
C VAL A 245 -2.25 -1.21 12.97
N GLN A 246 -1.51 -1.97 12.16
CA GLN A 246 -1.30 -1.67 10.74
C GLN A 246 -2.64 -1.67 9.97
N ARG A 247 -3.50 -2.67 10.20
CA ARG A 247 -4.83 -2.73 9.57
C ARG A 247 -5.74 -1.59 10.05
N TRP A 248 -5.65 -1.21 11.33
CA TRP A 248 -6.38 -0.08 11.88
C TRP A 248 -5.93 1.25 11.28
N HIS A 249 -4.63 1.50 11.11
CA HIS A 249 -4.11 2.71 10.45
C HIS A 249 -4.55 2.82 9.00
N ARG A 250 -4.47 1.72 8.25
CA ARG A 250 -4.98 1.65 6.87
C ARG A 250 -6.47 1.99 6.83
N LYS A 251 -7.26 1.37 7.71
CA LYS A 251 -8.70 1.62 7.79
C LYS A 251 -9.00 3.07 8.17
N LEU A 252 -8.32 3.61 9.18
CA LEU A 252 -8.47 4.99 9.60
C LEU A 252 -8.20 5.95 8.44
N LEU A 253 -7.07 5.76 7.75
CA LEU A 253 -6.71 6.58 6.61
C LEU A 253 -7.78 6.52 5.51
N ARG A 254 -8.18 5.31 5.12
CA ARG A 254 -9.21 5.07 4.10
C ARG A 254 -10.54 5.74 4.48
N ASP A 255 -11.04 5.49 5.68
CA ASP A 255 -12.32 6.04 6.16
C ASP A 255 -12.32 7.57 6.15
N VAL A 256 -11.21 8.21 6.55
CA VAL A 256 -11.11 9.68 6.58
C VAL A 256 -11.04 10.26 5.16
N MET A 257 -10.29 9.61 4.26
CA MET A 257 -10.19 10.01 2.86
C MET A 257 -11.54 9.87 2.13
N GLU A 258 -12.21 8.72 2.26
CA GLU A 258 -13.53 8.47 1.66
C GLU A 258 -14.59 9.46 2.19
N ALA A 259 -14.52 9.82 3.48
CA ALA A 259 -15.42 10.82 4.08
C ALA A 259 -15.24 12.24 3.51
N GLU A 260 -14.17 12.51 2.76
CA GLU A 260 -13.92 13.78 2.06
C GLU A 260 -14.10 13.67 0.54
N GLY A 261 -14.56 12.52 0.04
CA GLY A 261 -14.90 12.31 -1.37
C GLY A 261 -13.78 11.74 -2.24
N PHE A 262 -12.79 11.06 -1.63
CA PHE A 262 -11.79 10.25 -2.34
C PHE A 262 -12.32 8.86 -2.69
#